data_AF-A0A973UN30-F1
#
_entry.id   AF-A0A973UN30-F1
#
_cell.length_a   1.000
_cell.length_b   1.000
_cell.length_c   1.000
_cell.angle_alpha   90.00
_cell.angle_beta   90.00
_cell.angle_gamma   90.00
#
_symmetry.space_group_name_H-M   'P 1'
#
loop_
_entity.id
_entity.type
_entity.pdbx_description
1 polymer ?
#
loop_
_entity_poly.entity_id
_entity_poly.type
_entity_poly.pdbx_seq_one_letter_code
_entity_poly.pdbx_strand_id
1 'polypeptide(L)'
;MTTEHLTDDTLARLAHTESQAAPGAQGAQVSQGSRDSVHSRHLAGCDDCRTRMAVWRNIGTAVQAREAERTVAPPSFDALLGAALAGEDAPSAAPSAARAAAVPAQAPVSPPPVAAAPGPSWRTTWQLVARQAVLMPRSWAPLSAAAFVGAALLASVQVHERFGLRLFTAVVVLLVMLGALMAASPRWDPRRELLFTLPVPPAAVFLARLTVVLCVDVTLAMVCSTLVDGPPGWWHVVSSWLGESLLAASCALAISVRVSPAAGASAGGALWLLGVLSGPQGLVATPLDALLDPLLATTPWTLVIAVTLLGWAVGAMRSFLGSAPSR
;
A
#
# COMPACT_ATOMS: atom_id res chain seq x y z
N MET A 1 15.51 -45.48 1.84
CA MET A 1 14.54 -44.39 1.99
C MET A 1 15.28 -43.10 1.72
N THR A 2 14.99 -42.43 0.61
CA THR A 2 15.62 -41.14 0.28
C THR A 2 15.08 -40.08 1.23
N THR A 3 15.96 -39.45 1.97
CA THR A 3 15.67 -38.40 2.97
C THR A 3 15.44 -37.02 2.35
N GLU A 4 15.29 -36.94 1.03
CA GLU A 4 15.05 -35.68 0.34
C GLU A 4 13.58 -35.29 0.44
N HIS A 5 13.32 -34.27 1.27
CA HIS A 5 12.01 -33.65 1.39
C HIS A 5 11.73 -32.70 0.22
N LEU A 6 10.45 -32.57 -0.16
CA LEU A 6 10.03 -31.54 -1.11
C LEU A 6 10.27 -30.14 -0.53
N THR A 7 10.68 -29.20 -1.39
CA THR A 7 10.83 -27.79 -1.01
C THR A 7 9.47 -27.13 -0.80
N ASP A 8 9.39 -26.09 0.05
CA ASP A 8 8.14 -25.35 0.29
C ASP A 8 7.57 -24.75 -0.99
N ASP A 9 8.41 -24.27 -1.90
CA ASP A 9 7.96 -23.71 -3.18
C ASP A 9 7.30 -24.78 -4.08
N THR A 10 7.74 -26.04 -3.97
CA THR A 10 7.11 -27.17 -4.68
C THR A 10 5.77 -27.50 -4.04
N LEU A 11 5.70 -27.56 -2.71
CA LEU A 11 4.47 -27.84 -1.97
C LEU A 11 3.41 -26.75 -2.19
N ALA A 12 3.80 -25.48 -2.14
CA ALA A 12 2.93 -24.33 -2.39
C ALA A 12 2.37 -24.35 -3.82
N ARG A 13 3.20 -24.67 -4.83
CA ARG A 13 2.76 -24.82 -6.22
C ARG A 13 1.77 -25.97 -6.40
N LEU A 14 2.04 -27.13 -5.79
CA LEU A 14 1.14 -28.28 -5.83
C LEU A 14 -0.23 -27.97 -5.19
N ALA A 15 -0.23 -27.30 -4.04
CA ALA A 15 -1.46 -26.90 -3.36
C ALA A 15 -2.28 -25.90 -4.22
N HIS A 16 -1.60 -24.97 -4.88
CA HIS A 16 -2.25 -24.02 -5.78
C HIS A 16 -2.85 -24.72 -7.02
N THR A 17 -2.12 -25.64 -7.66
CA THR A 17 -2.64 -26.40 -8.81
C THR A 17 -3.83 -27.27 -8.45
N GLU A 18 -3.82 -27.91 -7.28
CA GLU A 18 -4.95 -28.70 -6.76
C GLU A 18 -6.19 -27.81 -6.55
N SER A 19 -5.98 -26.60 -6.04
CA SER A 19 -7.07 -25.63 -5.81
C SER A 19 -7.67 -25.04 -7.09
N GLN A 20 -6.91 -25.00 -8.18
CA GLN A 20 -7.34 -24.50 -9.49
C GLN A 20 -7.94 -25.57 -10.40
N ALA A 21 -7.76 -26.85 -10.07
CA ALA A 21 -8.38 -27.96 -10.78
C ALA A 21 -9.89 -27.98 -10.50
N ALA A 22 -10.61 -27.02 -11.09
CA ALA A 22 -12.06 -27.01 -11.08
C ALA A 22 -12.59 -28.29 -11.72
N PRO A 23 -13.73 -28.84 -11.26
CA PRO A 23 -14.26 -30.15 -11.66
C PRO A 23 -14.71 -30.30 -13.13
N GLY A 24 -14.21 -29.50 -14.08
CA GLY A 24 -14.60 -29.54 -15.51
C GLY A 24 -13.50 -29.33 -16.55
N ALA A 25 -12.23 -29.12 -16.17
CA ALA A 25 -11.16 -28.80 -17.14
C ALA A 25 -10.31 -30.04 -17.51
N GLN A 26 -10.88 -30.98 -18.28
CA GLN A 26 -10.18 -32.23 -18.67
C GLN A 26 -9.36 -32.11 -19.98
N GLY A 27 -9.33 -30.95 -20.65
CA GLY A 27 -8.87 -30.86 -22.04
C GLY A 27 -7.37 -30.67 -22.31
N ALA A 28 -6.53 -30.35 -21.31
CA ALA A 28 -5.16 -29.84 -21.56
C ALA A 28 -4.03 -30.53 -20.75
N GLN A 29 -4.22 -31.76 -20.25
CA GLN A 29 -3.39 -32.34 -19.18
C GLN A 29 -2.25 -33.30 -19.59
N VAL A 30 -1.99 -33.56 -20.87
CA VAL A 30 -1.15 -34.71 -21.28
C VAL A 30 0.33 -34.58 -20.88
N SER A 31 0.88 -33.37 -20.72
CA SER A 31 2.29 -33.17 -20.33
C SER A 31 2.53 -32.94 -18.83
N GLN A 32 1.48 -32.72 -18.03
CA GLN A 32 1.60 -32.52 -16.57
C GLN A 32 1.55 -33.84 -15.78
N GLY A 33 0.86 -34.86 -16.30
CA GLY A 33 0.62 -36.12 -15.58
C GLY A 33 1.87 -36.88 -15.10
N SER A 34 3.01 -36.75 -15.79
CA SER A 34 4.25 -37.44 -15.38
C SER A 34 4.88 -36.85 -14.12
N ARG A 35 4.96 -35.51 -13.98
CA ARG A 35 5.54 -34.86 -12.80
C ARG A 35 4.65 -35.00 -11.58
N ASP A 36 3.34 -34.94 -11.77
CA ASP A 36 2.37 -35.09 -10.69
C ASP A 36 2.37 -36.52 -10.12
N SER A 37 2.71 -37.52 -10.94
CA SER A 37 2.86 -38.91 -10.48
C SER A 37 4.04 -39.14 -9.53
N VAL A 38 5.14 -38.37 -9.68
CA VAL A 38 6.32 -38.49 -8.82
C VAL A 38 6.07 -37.82 -7.46
N HIS A 39 5.50 -36.61 -7.47
CA HIS A 39 5.16 -35.88 -6.26
C HIS A 39 4.08 -36.60 -5.44
N SER A 40 3.05 -37.17 -6.09
CA SER A 40 2.01 -37.93 -5.40
C SER A 40 2.57 -39.19 -4.73
N ARG A 41 3.47 -39.93 -5.41
CA ARG A 41 4.17 -41.08 -4.82
C ARG A 41 5.03 -40.67 -3.63
N HIS A 42 5.70 -39.53 -3.69
CA HIS A 42 6.50 -39.01 -2.57
C HIS A 42 5.62 -38.63 -1.37
N LEU A 43 4.53 -37.89 -1.58
CA LEU A 43 3.58 -37.51 -0.51
C LEU A 43 2.91 -38.73 0.15
N ALA A 44 2.75 -39.83 -0.59
CA ALA A 44 2.29 -41.09 -0.04
C ALA A 44 3.34 -41.75 0.89
N GLY A 45 4.64 -41.56 0.62
CA GLY A 45 5.74 -42.17 1.36
C GLY A 45 6.38 -41.31 2.46
N CYS A 46 6.05 -40.02 2.58
CA CYS A 46 6.71 -39.09 3.51
C CYS A 46 5.70 -38.30 4.37
N ASP A 47 5.66 -38.59 5.68
CA ASP A 47 4.72 -37.95 6.62
C ASP A 47 5.01 -36.47 6.89
N ASP A 48 6.28 -36.05 6.89
CA ASP A 48 6.68 -34.65 7.06
C ASP A 48 6.14 -33.77 5.91
N CYS A 49 6.39 -34.19 4.67
CA CYS A 49 5.89 -33.47 3.48
C CYS A 49 4.37 -33.45 3.42
N ARG A 50 3.68 -34.49 3.92
CA ARG A 50 2.22 -34.53 4.03
C ARG A 50 1.70 -33.51 5.05
N THR A 51 2.37 -33.38 6.19
CA THR A 51 2.04 -32.40 7.23
C THR A 51 2.22 -30.97 6.71
N ARG A 52 3.34 -30.69 6.05
CA ARG A 52 3.60 -29.37 5.41
C ARG A 52 2.61 -29.08 4.29
N MET A 53 2.25 -30.07 3.48
CA MET A 53 1.22 -29.93 2.44
C MET A 53 -0.15 -29.58 3.05
N ALA A 54 -0.53 -30.18 4.18
CA ALA A 54 -1.76 -29.84 4.89
C ALA A 54 -1.78 -28.37 5.35
N VAL A 55 -0.66 -27.83 5.83
CA VAL A 55 -0.52 -26.40 6.17
C VAL A 55 -0.75 -25.52 4.94
N TRP A 56 -0.11 -25.84 3.80
CA TRP A 56 -0.30 -25.08 2.56
C TRP A 56 -1.73 -25.14 2.04
N ARG A 57 -2.40 -26.29 2.13
CA ARG A 57 -3.83 -26.43 1.80
C ARG A 57 -4.71 -25.58 2.71
N ASN A 58 -4.45 -25.57 4.03
CA ASN A 58 -5.20 -24.74 4.99
C ASN A 58 -5.02 -23.24 4.72
N ILE A 59 -3.82 -22.82 4.32
CA ILE A 59 -3.58 -21.43 3.87
C ILE A 59 -4.38 -21.15 2.60
N GLY A 60 -4.34 -22.05 1.62
CA GLY A 60 -5.09 -21.94 0.37
C GLY A 60 -6.61 -21.81 0.61
N THR A 61 -7.19 -22.67 1.45
CA THR A 61 -8.62 -22.62 1.80
C THR A 61 -8.97 -21.34 2.56
N ALA A 62 -8.13 -20.87 3.47
CA ALA A 62 -8.36 -19.60 4.18
C ALA A 62 -8.30 -18.38 3.23
N VAL A 63 -7.40 -18.38 2.24
CA VAL A 63 -7.34 -17.34 1.21
C VAL A 63 -8.58 -17.38 0.32
N GLN A 64 -8.99 -18.57 -0.14
CA GLN A 64 -10.19 -18.75 -0.96
C GLN A 64 -11.46 -18.38 -0.20
N ALA A 65 -11.59 -18.72 1.09
CA ALA A 65 -12.73 -18.33 1.91
C ALA A 65 -12.85 -16.80 2.00
N ARG A 66 -11.73 -16.10 2.24
CA ARG A 66 -11.71 -14.62 2.22
C ARG A 66 -12.02 -14.03 0.85
N GLU A 67 -11.66 -14.70 -0.23
CA GLU A 67 -11.98 -14.26 -1.59
C GLU A 67 -13.45 -14.53 -1.93
N ALA A 68 -13.99 -15.68 -1.52
CA ALA A 68 -15.40 -16.02 -1.64
C ALA A 68 -16.29 -15.03 -0.87
N GLU A 69 -15.92 -14.67 0.36
CA GLU A 69 -16.57 -13.61 1.15
C GLU A 69 -16.59 -12.27 0.41
N ARG A 70 -15.53 -11.94 -0.35
CA ARG A 70 -15.49 -10.72 -1.18
C ARG A 70 -16.34 -10.81 -2.44
N THR A 71 -16.58 -12.02 -2.95
CA THR A 71 -17.44 -12.24 -4.13
C THR A 71 -18.93 -12.30 -3.80
N VAL A 72 -19.29 -12.42 -2.51
CA VAL A 72 -20.66 -12.17 -2.09
C VAL A 72 -20.96 -10.71 -2.38
N ALA A 73 -21.70 -10.47 -3.47
CA ALA A 73 -22.15 -9.14 -3.80
C ALA A 73 -22.88 -8.58 -2.57
N PRO A 74 -22.49 -7.41 -2.06
CA PRO A 74 -23.21 -6.80 -0.94
C PRO A 74 -24.69 -6.70 -1.34
N PRO A 75 -25.63 -7.02 -0.43
CA PRO A 75 -27.05 -6.92 -0.73
C PRO A 75 -27.31 -5.53 -1.30
N SER A 76 -28.09 -5.47 -2.38
CA SER A 76 -28.43 -4.19 -2.99
C SER A 76 -29.07 -3.28 -1.94
N PHE A 77 -28.88 -1.97 -2.09
CA PHE A 77 -29.52 -0.99 -1.20
C PHE A 77 -31.03 -1.24 -1.09
N ASP A 78 -31.67 -1.63 -2.20
CA ASP A 78 -33.09 -2.00 -2.23
C ASP A 78 -33.42 -3.26 -1.42
N ALA A 79 -32.51 -4.23 -1.32
CA ALA A 79 -32.71 -5.41 -0.46
C ALA A 79 -32.66 -5.05 1.04
N LEU A 80 -31.84 -4.05 1.40
CA LEU A 80 -31.76 -3.53 2.77
C LEU A 80 -32.95 -2.59 3.09
N LEU A 81 -33.34 -1.72 2.16
CA LEU A 81 -34.50 -0.84 2.33
C LEU A 81 -35.82 -1.61 2.29
N GLY A 82 -35.94 -2.61 1.41
CA GLY A 82 -37.16 -3.39 1.23
C GLY A 82 -37.59 -4.09 2.52
N ALA A 83 -36.66 -4.62 3.32
CA ALA A 83 -36.98 -5.20 4.61
C ALA A 83 -37.37 -4.15 5.67
N ALA A 84 -36.77 -2.95 5.63
CA ALA A 84 -37.10 -1.86 6.54
C ALA A 84 -38.47 -1.23 6.22
N LEU A 85 -38.79 -1.06 4.93
CA LEU A 85 -40.05 -0.52 4.45
C LEU A 85 -41.19 -1.54 4.51
N ALA A 86 -40.92 -2.83 4.26
CA ALA A 86 -41.92 -3.89 4.43
C ALA A 86 -42.31 -4.11 5.90
N GLY A 87 -41.52 -3.60 6.85
CA GLY A 87 -41.87 -3.58 8.28
C GLY A 87 -43.00 -2.61 8.64
N GLU A 88 -43.33 -1.64 7.77
CA GLU A 88 -44.43 -0.68 8.00
C GLU A 88 -45.80 -1.20 7.53
N ASP A 89 -45.85 -2.31 6.79
CA ASP A 89 -47.11 -2.96 6.36
C ASP A 89 -47.65 -3.96 7.41
N ALA A 90 -47.07 -4.01 8.62
CA ALA A 90 -47.72 -4.68 9.73
C ALA A 90 -49.05 -3.95 10.05
N PRO A 91 -50.20 -4.63 10.00
CA PRO A 91 -51.52 -3.99 10.06
C PRO A 91 -51.78 -3.41 11.45
N SER A 92 -51.37 -2.16 11.64
CA SER A 92 -51.86 -1.33 12.74
C SER A 92 -53.29 -0.92 12.40
N ALA A 93 -54.23 -1.63 13.00
CA ALA A 93 -55.65 -1.40 12.85
C ALA A 93 -56.04 0.01 13.33
N ALA A 94 -56.44 0.87 12.39
CA ALA A 94 -57.71 1.62 12.36
C ALA A 94 -57.61 2.94 11.56
N PRO A 95 -58.70 3.39 10.92
CA PRO A 95 -58.66 4.25 9.75
C PRO A 95 -58.84 5.74 10.10
N SER A 96 -57.97 6.60 9.54
CA SER A 96 -58.27 8.03 9.40
C SER A 96 -58.25 8.40 7.93
N ALA A 97 -59.35 8.07 7.26
CA ALA A 97 -59.67 8.49 5.91
C ALA A 97 -60.07 9.99 5.91
N ALA A 98 -59.11 10.90 6.06
CA ALA A 98 -59.35 12.33 5.88
C ALA A 98 -58.07 13.15 5.65
N ARG A 99 -57.37 12.91 4.53
CA ARG A 99 -56.71 13.94 3.69
C ARG A 99 -55.77 13.29 2.68
N ALA A 100 -56.36 12.74 1.63
CA ALA A 100 -55.68 12.71 0.33
C ALA A 100 -55.65 14.15 -0.21
N ALA A 101 -54.75 14.98 0.32
CA ALA A 101 -54.39 16.22 -0.33
C ALA A 101 -53.54 15.85 -1.55
N ALA A 102 -54.11 16.05 -2.73
CA ALA A 102 -53.43 15.88 -4.01
C ALA A 102 -52.07 16.61 -3.95
N VAL A 103 -50.98 15.83 -3.98
CA VAL A 103 -49.64 16.37 -4.17
C VAL A 103 -49.60 16.83 -5.63
N PRO A 104 -49.55 18.15 -5.91
CA PRO A 104 -49.54 18.64 -7.27
C PRO A 104 -48.27 18.12 -7.97
N ALA A 105 -48.44 17.61 -9.18
CA ALA A 105 -47.36 17.20 -10.06
C ALA A 105 -46.34 18.35 -10.18
N GLN A 106 -45.21 18.23 -9.45
CA GLN A 106 -44.13 19.20 -9.54
C GLN A 106 -43.53 19.10 -10.94
N ALA A 107 -43.64 20.20 -11.68
CA ALA A 107 -42.99 20.36 -12.98
C ALA A 107 -41.49 20.03 -12.87
N PRO A 108 -40.86 19.50 -13.93
CA PRO A 108 -39.44 19.16 -13.95
C PRO A 108 -38.60 20.41 -13.60
N VAL A 109 -38.17 20.49 -12.34
CA VAL A 109 -37.30 21.55 -11.85
C VAL A 109 -35.97 21.34 -12.57
N SER A 110 -35.66 22.24 -13.50
CA SER A 110 -34.33 22.28 -14.13
C SER A 110 -33.29 22.31 -13.01
N PRO A 111 -32.30 21.39 -12.99
CA PRO A 111 -31.32 21.37 -11.94
C PRO A 111 -30.66 22.75 -11.89
N PRO A 112 -30.60 23.39 -10.71
CA PRO A 112 -29.99 24.70 -10.60
C PRO A 112 -28.56 24.62 -11.15
N PRO A 113 -28.07 25.67 -11.82
CA PRO A 113 -26.69 25.70 -12.31
C PRO A 113 -25.78 25.36 -11.13
N VAL A 114 -24.99 24.29 -11.28
CA VAL A 114 -24.08 23.80 -10.25
C VAL A 114 -23.08 24.91 -9.97
N ALA A 115 -23.37 25.75 -8.98
CA ALA A 115 -22.50 26.82 -8.56
C ALA A 115 -21.16 26.17 -8.17
N ALA A 116 -20.07 26.66 -8.75
CA ALA A 116 -18.73 26.15 -8.51
C ALA A 116 -18.51 26.05 -7.00
N ALA A 117 -18.38 24.82 -6.49
CA ALA A 117 -18.26 24.57 -5.07
C ALA A 117 -17.04 25.36 -4.55
N PRO A 118 -17.18 26.10 -3.44
CA PRO A 118 -16.06 26.81 -2.84
C PRO A 118 -14.90 25.84 -2.62
N GLY A 119 -13.69 26.30 -2.94
CA GLY A 119 -12.49 25.48 -2.86
C GLY A 119 -12.32 24.82 -1.49
N PRO A 120 -11.62 23.68 -1.43
CA PRO A 120 -11.45 22.94 -0.18
C PRO A 120 -10.83 23.84 0.90
N SER A 121 -11.54 23.98 2.02
CA SER A 121 -11.04 24.79 3.13
C SER A 121 -9.81 24.13 3.77
N TRP A 122 -8.82 24.93 4.18
CA TRP A 122 -7.67 24.43 4.93
C TRP A 122 -8.07 23.58 6.16
N ARG A 123 -9.15 23.99 6.83
CA ARG A 123 -9.72 23.28 7.98
C ARG A 123 -10.18 21.87 7.62
N THR A 124 -10.85 21.69 6.48
CA THR A 124 -11.27 20.36 6.01
C THR A 124 -10.07 19.47 5.67
N THR A 125 -9.02 20.03 5.05
CA THR A 125 -7.78 19.29 4.77
C THR A 125 -7.11 18.83 6.06
N TRP A 126 -7.01 19.72 7.05
CA TRP A 126 -6.44 19.38 8.35
C TRP A 126 -7.26 18.31 9.09
N GLN A 127 -8.59 18.42 9.08
CA GLN A 127 -9.46 17.40 9.65
C GLN A 127 -9.28 16.04 8.97
N LEU A 128 -9.11 16.01 7.65
CA LEU A 128 -8.85 14.78 6.92
C LEU A 128 -7.51 14.16 7.35
N VAL A 129 -6.44 14.95 7.40
CA VAL A 129 -5.09 14.51 7.85
C VAL A 129 -5.14 13.95 9.28
N ALA A 130 -5.77 14.68 10.22
CA ALA A 130 -5.88 14.25 11.61
C ALA A 130 -6.69 12.93 11.74
N ARG A 131 -7.78 12.79 10.98
CA ARG A 131 -8.55 11.55 10.96
C ARG A 131 -7.75 10.39 10.36
N GLN A 132 -7.00 10.62 9.28
CA GLN A 132 -6.14 9.58 8.69
C GLN A 132 -5.02 9.15 9.65
N ALA A 133 -4.45 10.07 10.43
CA ALA A 133 -3.46 9.73 11.45
C ALA A 133 -4.01 8.79 12.53
N VAL A 134 -5.27 8.99 12.97
CA VAL A 134 -5.93 8.11 13.95
C VAL A 134 -6.24 6.72 13.35
N LEU A 135 -6.42 6.64 12.04
CA LEU A 135 -6.71 5.39 11.33
C LEU A 135 -5.47 4.57 10.97
N MET A 136 -4.28 5.15 11.10
CA MET A 136 -3.04 4.40 10.91
C MET A 136 -2.92 3.25 11.92
N PRO A 137 -2.30 2.13 11.52
CA PRO A 137 -1.94 1.09 12.47
C PRO A 137 -1.15 1.70 13.62
N ARG A 138 -1.65 1.56 14.86
CA ARG A 138 -0.98 2.10 16.05
C ARG A 138 0.44 1.57 16.24
N SER A 139 0.76 0.41 15.66
CA SER A 139 2.10 -0.18 15.67
C SER A 139 3.08 0.48 14.71
N TRP A 140 2.63 1.22 13.69
CA TRP A 140 3.51 1.79 12.68
C TRP A 140 4.46 2.84 13.26
N ALA A 141 3.94 3.86 13.93
CA ALA A 141 4.74 4.93 14.52
C ALA A 141 5.81 4.45 15.53
N PRO A 142 5.50 3.56 16.50
CA PRO A 142 6.53 3.05 17.41
C PRO A 142 7.55 2.16 16.71
N LEU A 143 7.18 1.43 15.65
CA LEU A 143 8.14 0.65 14.86
C LEU A 143 9.09 1.56 14.07
N SER A 144 8.57 2.62 13.41
CA SER A 144 9.42 3.64 12.80
C SER A 144 10.34 4.29 13.84
N ALA A 145 9.80 4.71 14.99
CA ALA A 145 10.57 5.27 16.12
C ALA A 145 11.71 4.34 16.56
N ALA A 146 11.40 3.07 16.81
CA ALA A 146 12.40 2.09 17.21
C ALA A 146 13.47 1.89 16.13
N ALA A 147 13.08 1.87 14.85
CA ALA A 147 14.03 1.71 13.74
C ALA A 147 14.96 2.92 13.56
N PHE A 148 14.43 4.14 13.61
CA PHE A 148 15.24 5.36 13.51
C PHE A 148 16.17 5.53 14.73
N VAL A 149 15.68 5.29 15.94
CA VAL A 149 16.51 5.33 17.17
C VAL A 149 17.57 4.23 17.12
N GLY A 150 17.20 3.01 16.72
CA GLY A 150 18.14 1.90 16.55
C GLY A 150 19.23 2.23 15.53
N ALA A 151 18.88 2.84 14.39
CA ALA A 151 19.84 3.28 13.39
C ALA A 151 20.78 4.38 13.91
N ALA A 152 20.26 5.36 14.65
CA ALA A 152 21.07 6.43 15.24
C ALA A 152 22.04 5.89 16.30
N LEU A 153 21.56 5.01 17.19
CA LEU A 153 22.41 4.35 18.20
C LEU A 153 23.45 3.47 17.53
N LEU A 154 23.07 2.67 16.55
CA LEU A 154 24.00 1.81 15.82
C LEU A 154 25.07 2.64 15.10
N ALA A 155 24.71 3.77 14.49
CA ALA A 155 25.64 4.70 13.87
C ALA A 155 26.62 5.31 14.89
N SER A 156 26.14 5.68 16.09
CA SER A 156 26.97 6.27 17.16
C SER A 156 28.00 5.31 17.77
N VAL A 157 27.77 4.00 17.70
CA VAL A 157 28.68 2.98 18.25
C VAL A 157 29.80 2.60 17.27
N GLN A 158 29.67 2.98 15.99
CA GLN A 158 30.67 2.63 14.97
C GLN A 158 31.94 3.47 15.12
N VAL A 159 33.10 2.79 15.19
CA VAL A 159 34.42 3.44 15.26
C VAL A 159 34.73 4.25 13.99
N HIS A 160 34.16 3.86 12.85
CA HIS A 160 34.34 4.55 11.58
C HIS A 160 33.15 5.47 11.30
N GLU A 161 33.31 6.78 11.57
CA GLU A 161 32.26 7.80 11.41
C GLU A 161 31.56 7.75 10.04
N ARG A 162 32.35 7.54 8.96
CA ARG A 162 31.82 7.42 7.59
C ARG A 162 30.88 6.24 7.42
N PHE A 163 31.20 5.10 8.04
CA PHE A 163 30.36 3.90 7.96
C PHE A 163 29.07 4.08 8.76
N GLY A 164 29.16 4.67 9.95
CA GLY A 164 27.99 4.99 10.78
C GLY A 164 27.01 5.92 10.05
N LEU A 165 27.52 7.01 9.47
CA LEU A 165 26.72 7.97 8.72
C LEU A 165 26.05 7.32 7.49
N ARG A 166 26.79 6.50 6.75
CA ARG A 166 26.26 5.76 5.61
C ARG A 166 25.16 4.78 6.00
N LEU A 167 25.35 4.04 7.08
CA LEU A 167 24.35 3.09 7.56
C LEU A 167 23.08 3.83 8.00
N PHE A 168 23.24 4.94 8.73
CA PHE A 168 22.12 5.77 9.16
C PHE A 168 21.32 6.30 7.95
N THR A 169 21.99 6.92 6.98
CA THR A 169 21.36 7.48 5.78
C THR A 169 20.64 6.39 4.96
N ALA A 170 21.28 5.23 4.76
CA ALA A 170 20.66 4.10 4.09
C ALA A 170 19.37 3.63 4.81
N VAL A 171 19.40 3.53 6.14
CA VAL A 171 18.20 3.12 6.90
C VAL A 171 17.11 4.19 6.84
N VAL A 172 17.46 5.47 6.92
CA VAL A 172 16.50 6.58 6.80
C VAL A 172 15.78 6.54 5.45
N VAL A 173 16.53 6.43 4.34
CA VAL A 173 15.97 6.32 2.98
C VAL A 173 15.02 5.12 2.88
N LEU A 174 15.43 3.96 3.41
CA LEU A 174 14.63 2.75 3.40
C LEU A 174 13.32 2.91 4.20
N LEU A 175 13.38 3.52 5.39
CA LEU A 175 12.22 3.74 6.25
C LEU A 175 11.21 4.72 5.63
N VAL A 176 11.68 5.85 5.10
CA VAL A 176 10.83 6.84 4.41
C VAL A 176 10.16 6.21 3.19
N MET A 177 10.90 5.43 2.39
CA MET A 177 10.36 4.71 1.24
C MET A 177 9.32 3.66 1.67
N LEU A 178 9.60 2.88 2.71
CA LEU A 178 8.67 1.88 3.23
C LEU A 178 7.41 2.53 3.79
N GLY A 179 7.55 3.64 4.52
CA GLY A 179 6.43 4.46 4.99
C GLY A 179 5.55 4.94 3.83
N ALA A 180 6.15 5.48 2.78
CA ALA A 180 5.43 5.89 1.58
C ALA A 180 4.67 4.72 0.91
N LEU A 181 5.33 3.56 0.73
CA LEU A 181 4.68 2.36 0.18
C LEU A 181 3.56 1.82 1.08
N MET A 182 3.73 1.89 2.40
CA MET A 182 2.69 1.55 3.37
C MET A 182 1.49 2.50 3.29
N ALA A 183 1.71 3.79 3.00
CA ALA A 183 0.64 4.73 2.74
C ALA A 183 -0.09 4.45 1.42
N ALA A 184 0.61 3.93 0.41
CA ALA A 184 0.03 3.58 -0.90
C ALA A 184 -0.65 2.20 -0.94
N SER A 185 -0.35 1.31 0.01
CA SER A 185 -0.80 -0.08 -0.04
C SER A 185 -2.32 -0.19 0.10
N PRO A 186 -3.04 -0.61 -0.96
CA PRO A 186 -4.51 -0.69 -0.92
C PRO A 186 -5.03 -1.84 -0.07
N ARG A 187 -4.15 -2.80 0.29
CA ARG A 187 -4.53 -4.06 0.95
C ARG A 187 -4.79 -3.90 2.45
N TRP A 188 -4.38 -2.78 3.03
CA TRP A 188 -4.46 -2.53 4.48
C TRP A 188 -5.68 -1.71 4.89
N ASP A 189 -6.53 -1.31 3.94
CA ASP A 189 -7.72 -0.53 4.24
C ASP A 189 -8.99 -1.40 4.11
N PRO A 190 -9.46 -2.04 5.20
CA PRO A 190 -10.73 -2.79 5.21
C PRO A 190 -11.94 -1.91 4.89
N ARG A 191 -11.76 -0.58 4.79
CA ARG A 191 -12.81 0.40 4.51
C ARG A 191 -12.87 0.81 3.05
N ARG A 192 -12.16 0.11 2.16
CA ARG A 192 -12.23 0.36 0.72
C ARG A 192 -13.67 0.37 0.20
N GLU A 193 -14.53 -0.47 0.76
CA GLU A 193 -15.97 -0.50 0.45
C GLU A 193 -16.73 0.73 0.97
N LEU A 194 -16.37 1.25 2.14
CA LEU A 194 -16.95 2.49 2.70
C LEU A 194 -16.43 3.76 2.01
N LEU A 195 -15.24 3.72 1.42
CA LEU A 195 -14.71 4.87 0.67
C LEU A 195 -15.44 5.08 -0.66
N PHE A 196 -16.10 4.05 -1.22
CA PHE A 196 -16.95 4.21 -2.39
C PHE A 196 -18.29 4.89 -2.07
N THR A 197 -18.69 4.95 -0.78
CA THR A 197 -19.93 5.61 -0.37
C THR A 197 -19.71 7.03 0.15
N LEU A 198 -18.45 7.42 0.42
CA LEU A 198 -18.11 8.75 0.90
C LEU A 198 -17.81 9.71 -0.26
N PRO A 199 -18.26 10.98 -0.19
CA PRO A 199 -18.02 12.01 -1.21
C PRO A 199 -16.58 12.56 -1.18
N VAL A 200 -15.60 11.76 -0.73
CA VAL A 200 -14.20 12.19 -0.61
C VAL A 200 -13.40 11.50 -1.73
N PRO A 201 -12.70 12.25 -2.59
CA PRO A 201 -11.92 11.64 -3.66
C PRO A 201 -10.78 10.79 -3.08
N PRO A 202 -10.55 9.55 -3.55
CA PRO A 202 -9.51 8.66 -3.04
C PRO A 202 -8.10 9.28 -3.12
N ALA A 203 -7.85 10.16 -4.10
CA ALA A 203 -6.59 10.89 -4.19
C ALA A 203 -6.34 11.81 -2.98
N ALA A 204 -7.39 12.41 -2.40
CA ALA A 204 -7.27 13.23 -1.20
C ALA A 204 -6.97 12.39 0.04
N VAL A 205 -7.61 11.22 0.16
CA VAL A 205 -7.34 10.26 1.25
C VAL A 205 -5.89 9.75 1.16
N PHE A 206 -5.46 9.35 -0.04
CA PHE A 206 -4.08 8.94 -0.32
C PHE A 206 -3.07 10.03 0.04
N LEU A 207 -3.30 11.27 -0.41
CA LEU A 207 -2.43 12.39 -0.08
C LEU A 207 -2.38 12.66 1.42
N ALA A 208 -3.53 12.73 2.09
CA ALA A 208 -3.58 12.96 3.53
C ALA A 208 -2.79 11.87 4.29
N ARG A 209 -2.98 10.60 3.90
CA ARG A 209 -2.27 9.46 4.47
C ARG A 209 -0.76 9.56 4.27
N LEU A 210 -0.34 9.87 3.05
CA LEU A 210 1.07 10.02 2.70
C LEU A 210 1.71 11.19 3.43
N THR A 211 1.01 12.34 3.54
CA THR A 211 1.50 13.51 4.26
C THR A 211 1.73 13.19 5.73
N VAL A 212 0.80 12.51 6.41
CA VAL A 212 1.01 12.09 7.81
C VAL A 212 2.27 11.25 7.95
N VAL A 213 2.40 10.22 7.10
CA VAL A 213 3.51 9.26 7.18
C VAL A 213 4.84 9.96 6.91
N LEU A 214 4.96 10.71 5.82
CA LEU A 214 6.17 11.44 5.48
C LEU A 214 6.52 12.51 6.52
N CYS A 215 5.54 13.25 7.05
CA CYS A 215 5.82 14.23 8.09
C CYS A 215 6.39 13.58 9.35
N VAL A 216 5.82 12.45 9.80
CA VAL A 216 6.31 11.74 10.98
C VAL A 216 7.69 11.12 10.71
N ASP A 217 7.90 10.45 9.58
CA ASP A 217 9.20 9.85 9.27
C ASP A 217 10.30 10.90 9.10
N VAL A 218 10.02 12.02 8.41
CA VAL A 218 10.97 13.13 8.23
C VAL A 218 11.28 13.82 9.55
N THR A 219 10.27 14.13 10.38
CA THR A 219 10.51 14.78 11.69
C THR A 219 11.34 13.90 12.60
N LEU A 220 11.06 12.59 12.62
CA LEU A 220 11.83 11.63 13.39
C LEU A 220 13.25 11.46 12.87
N ALA A 221 13.44 11.38 11.54
CA ALA A 221 14.76 11.35 10.92
C ALA A 221 15.58 12.62 11.24
N MET A 222 14.93 13.79 11.26
CA MET A 222 15.55 15.07 11.63
C MET A 222 16.00 15.05 13.11
N VAL A 223 15.14 14.60 14.03
CA VAL A 223 15.48 14.45 15.45
C VAL A 223 16.62 13.44 15.65
N CYS A 224 16.59 12.31 14.94
CA CYS A 224 17.68 11.33 15.01
C CYS A 224 18.98 11.85 14.38
N SER A 225 18.89 12.73 13.36
CA SER A 225 20.07 13.35 12.76
C SER A 225 20.81 14.27 13.74
N THR A 226 20.13 14.86 14.74
CA THR A 226 20.79 15.63 15.81
C THR A 226 21.50 14.73 16.83
N LEU A 227 21.20 13.43 16.88
CA LEU A 227 21.87 12.46 17.76
C LEU A 227 23.13 11.87 17.10
N VAL A 228 23.16 11.82 15.77
CA VAL A 228 24.32 11.37 14.96
C VAL A 228 25.30 12.52 14.72
N ASP A 229 25.02 13.72 15.25
CA ASP A 229 25.72 14.96 14.95
C ASP A 229 27.25 14.82 15.07
N GLY A 230 27.93 15.10 13.96
CA GLY A 230 29.38 15.11 13.82
C GLY A 230 29.80 16.27 12.93
N PRO A 231 31.06 16.77 13.02
CA PRO A 231 31.53 17.84 12.13
C PRO A 231 31.28 17.42 10.67
N PRO A 232 30.55 18.19 9.84
CA PRO A 232 30.28 19.63 9.89
C PRO A 232 28.88 20.08 10.40
N GLY A 233 28.13 19.22 11.10
CA GLY A 233 26.85 19.55 11.76
C GLY A 233 25.65 18.76 11.22
N TRP A 234 24.55 18.75 11.98
CA TRP A 234 23.35 17.94 11.70
C TRP A 234 22.72 18.22 10.33
N TRP A 235 22.83 19.44 9.81
CA TRP A 235 22.30 19.78 8.48
C TRP A 235 22.98 18.99 7.36
N HIS A 236 24.28 18.71 7.49
CA HIS A 236 24.99 17.87 6.54
C HIS A 236 24.41 16.45 6.53
N VAL A 237 24.14 15.89 7.70
CA VAL A 237 23.45 14.59 7.85
C VAL A 237 22.08 14.64 7.16
N VAL A 238 21.28 15.67 7.41
CA VAL A 238 19.97 15.83 6.75
C VAL A 238 20.08 15.91 5.23
N SER A 239 20.97 16.75 4.72
CA SER A 239 21.18 16.93 3.28
C SER A 239 21.68 15.66 2.58
N SER A 240 22.29 14.73 3.34
CA SER A 240 22.81 13.48 2.78
C SER A 240 21.72 12.42 2.53
N TRP A 241 20.58 12.45 3.23
CA TRP A 241 19.48 11.48 3.02
C TRP A 241 18.22 12.11 2.42
N LEU A 242 18.01 13.43 2.53
CA LEU A 242 16.74 14.05 2.16
C LEU A 242 16.42 13.92 0.67
N GLY A 243 17.35 14.25 -0.21
CA GLY A 243 17.19 14.15 -1.67
C GLY A 243 16.92 12.71 -2.11
N GLU A 244 17.79 11.79 -1.73
CA GLU A 244 17.67 10.36 -2.03
C GLU A 244 16.37 9.76 -1.49
N SER A 245 15.98 10.05 -0.24
CA SER A 245 14.75 9.50 0.37
C SER A 245 13.49 9.98 -0.33
N LEU A 246 13.39 11.27 -0.66
CA LEU A 246 12.25 11.82 -1.39
C LEU A 246 12.18 11.28 -2.82
N LEU A 247 13.32 11.15 -3.49
CA LEU A 247 13.38 10.59 -4.85
C LEU A 247 12.99 9.10 -4.85
N ALA A 248 13.56 8.31 -3.94
CA ALA A 248 13.25 6.88 -3.77
C ALA A 248 11.78 6.65 -3.47
N ALA A 249 11.24 7.37 -2.48
CA ALA A 249 9.85 7.28 -2.10
C ALA A 249 8.91 7.70 -3.25
N SER A 250 9.20 8.83 -3.93
CA SER A 250 8.35 9.32 -5.02
C SER A 250 8.38 8.40 -6.25
N CYS A 251 9.55 7.86 -6.59
CA CYS A 251 9.70 6.86 -7.66
C CYS A 251 8.95 5.57 -7.33
N ALA A 252 9.12 5.06 -6.11
CA ALA A 252 8.43 3.87 -5.63
C ALA A 252 6.91 4.04 -5.67
N LEU A 253 6.39 5.18 -5.22
CA LEU A 253 4.97 5.53 -5.28
C LEU A 253 4.45 5.63 -6.72
N ALA A 254 5.17 6.37 -7.56
CA ALA A 254 4.83 6.58 -8.97
C ALA A 254 4.64 5.25 -9.71
N ILE A 255 5.59 4.33 -9.56
CA ILE A 255 5.54 3.01 -10.19
C ILE A 255 4.52 2.09 -9.49
N SER A 256 4.41 2.19 -8.15
CA SER A 256 3.44 1.41 -7.36
C SER A 256 2.01 1.65 -7.81
N VAL A 257 1.64 2.91 -8.06
CA VAL A 257 0.28 3.31 -8.45
C VAL A 257 -0.04 2.91 -9.89
N ARG A 258 0.93 2.94 -10.79
CA ARG A 258 0.70 2.69 -12.23
C ARG A 258 0.84 1.24 -12.66
N VAL A 259 1.81 0.54 -12.08
CA VAL A 259 2.18 -0.80 -12.53
C VAL A 259 1.71 -1.82 -11.52
N SER A 260 2.36 -1.84 -10.36
CA SER A 260 1.98 -2.69 -9.23
C SER A 260 2.77 -2.31 -7.98
N PRO A 261 2.28 -2.61 -6.77
CA PRO A 261 3.04 -2.39 -5.54
C PRO A 261 4.41 -3.05 -5.52
N ALA A 262 4.53 -4.25 -6.11
CA ALA A 262 5.80 -4.96 -6.20
C ALA A 262 6.81 -4.24 -7.11
N ALA A 263 6.36 -3.71 -8.25
CA ALA A 263 7.20 -2.94 -9.15
C ALA A 263 7.65 -1.61 -8.52
N GLY A 264 6.77 -0.96 -7.75
CA GLY A 264 7.14 0.24 -7.00
C GLY A 264 8.20 -0.05 -5.93
N ALA A 265 8.01 -1.11 -5.16
CA ALA A 265 8.97 -1.55 -4.15
C ALA A 265 10.32 -1.94 -4.77
N SER A 266 10.34 -2.64 -5.91
CA SER A 266 11.58 -3.01 -6.59
C SER A 266 12.29 -1.79 -7.17
N ALA A 267 11.58 -0.82 -7.73
CA ALA A 267 12.18 0.40 -8.25
C ALA A 267 12.78 1.29 -7.15
N GLY A 268 12.04 1.50 -6.06
CA GLY A 268 12.56 2.20 -4.89
C GLY A 268 13.74 1.48 -4.25
N GLY A 269 13.64 0.16 -4.09
CA GLY A 269 14.72 -0.68 -3.57
C GLY A 269 15.97 -0.69 -4.45
N ALA A 270 15.80 -0.65 -5.78
CA ALA A 270 16.92 -0.51 -6.72
C ALA A 270 17.60 0.86 -6.58
N LEU A 271 16.82 1.95 -6.43
CA LEU A 271 17.38 3.28 -6.20
C LEU A 271 18.15 3.34 -4.86
N TRP A 272 17.58 2.75 -3.80
CA TRP A 272 18.22 2.63 -2.50
C TRP A 272 19.51 1.81 -2.57
N LEU A 273 19.51 0.64 -3.23
CA LEU A 273 20.71 -0.16 -3.43
C LEU A 273 21.78 0.63 -4.21
N LEU A 274 21.36 1.40 -5.21
CA LEU A 274 22.26 2.23 -6.00
C LEU A 274 22.89 3.34 -5.14
N GLY A 275 22.11 4.02 -4.29
CA GLY A 275 22.64 5.02 -3.37
C GLY A 275 23.57 4.44 -2.32
N VAL A 276 23.23 3.24 -1.80
CA VAL A 276 24.14 2.49 -0.93
C VAL A 276 25.44 2.18 -1.66
N LEU A 277 25.42 1.62 -2.88
CA LEU A 277 26.63 1.14 -3.55
C LEU A 277 27.52 2.26 -4.11
N SER A 278 26.91 3.29 -4.72
CA SER A 278 27.55 4.29 -5.59
C SER A 278 27.51 5.73 -5.05
N GLY A 279 26.89 5.99 -3.90
CA GLY A 279 26.82 7.35 -3.36
C GLY A 279 28.19 7.91 -2.94
N PRO A 280 28.24 9.16 -2.43
CA PRO A 280 29.48 9.81 -1.96
C PRO A 280 30.24 9.02 -0.88
N GLN A 281 29.55 8.08 -0.25
CA GLN A 281 30.06 7.18 0.80
C GLN A 281 29.99 5.70 0.37
N GLY A 282 29.84 5.44 -0.94
CA GLY A 282 29.64 4.14 -1.56
C GLY A 282 30.75 3.13 -1.28
N LEU A 283 30.45 1.84 -1.51
CA LEU A 283 31.45 0.76 -1.34
C LEU A 283 32.37 0.67 -2.56
N VAL A 284 31.89 1.13 -3.72
CA VAL A 284 32.54 0.94 -5.01
C VAL A 284 32.55 2.27 -5.73
N ALA A 285 33.75 2.76 -6.06
CA ALA A 285 33.88 3.89 -6.95
C ALA A 285 33.58 3.42 -8.38
N THR A 286 32.57 4.00 -9.01
CA THR A 286 32.17 3.68 -10.38
C THR A 286 32.12 4.96 -11.22
N PRO A 287 32.35 4.90 -12.55
CA PRO A 287 32.17 6.08 -13.41
C PRO A 287 30.73 6.60 -13.42
N LEU A 288 29.76 5.80 -12.95
CA LEU A 288 28.36 6.23 -12.77
C LEU A 288 28.19 7.21 -11.61
N ASP A 289 29.13 7.26 -10.65
CA ASP A 289 29.04 8.14 -9.48
C ASP A 289 28.95 9.61 -9.91
N ALA A 290 29.66 10.01 -10.98
CA ALA A 290 29.59 11.36 -11.53
C ALA A 290 28.20 11.77 -12.04
N LEU A 291 27.38 10.79 -12.46
CA LEU A 291 26.00 11.02 -12.90
C LEU A 291 25.01 10.89 -11.73
N LEU A 292 25.31 10.00 -10.77
CA LEU A 292 24.41 9.68 -9.65
C LEU A 292 24.53 10.66 -8.50
N ASP A 293 25.73 11.15 -8.18
CA ASP A 293 25.95 12.13 -7.12
C ASP A 293 25.01 13.34 -7.21
N PRO A 294 24.85 14.04 -8.35
CA PRO A 294 23.93 15.17 -8.44
C PRO A 294 22.45 14.77 -8.36
N LEU A 295 22.11 13.52 -8.70
CA LEU A 295 20.76 12.96 -8.64
C LEU A 295 20.38 12.45 -7.25
N LEU A 296 21.34 12.00 -6.45
CA LEU A 296 21.12 11.49 -5.10
C LEU A 296 21.33 12.58 -4.04
N ALA A 297 22.16 13.58 -4.35
CA ALA A 297 22.31 14.76 -3.50
C ALA A 297 21.01 15.55 -3.39
N THR A 298 20.84 16.22 -2.24
CA THR A 298 19.74 17.17 -2.05
C THR A 298 20.00 18.45 -2.86
N THR A 299 19.56 18.45 -4.12
CA THR A 299 19.64 19.59 -5.03
C THR A 299 18.24 20.08 -5.39
N PRO A 300 18.07 21.33 -5.85
CA PRO A 300 16.76 21.82 -6.30
C PRO A 300 16.14 20.93 -7.40
N TRP A 301 16.97 20.36 -8.26
CA TRP A 301 16.53 19.48 -9.35
C TRP A 301 15.96 18.16 -8.85
N THR A 302 16.60 17.54 -7.84
CA THR A 302 16.11 16.27 -7.28
C THR A 302 14.78 16.46 -6.57
N LEU A 303 14.58 17.61 -5.92
CA LEU A 303 13.29 17.99 -5.35
C LEU A 303 12.22 18.21 -6.44
N VAL A 304 12.55 18.88 -7.55
CA VAL A 304 11.61 19.05 -8.67
C VAL A 304 11.23 17.69 -9.27
N ILE A 305 12.18 16.78 -9.46
CA ILE A 305 11.91 15.42 -9.96
C ILE A 305 11.02 14.66 -8.96
N ALA A 306 11.33 14.70 -7.66
CA ALA A 306 10.51 14.05 -6.64
C ALA A 306 9.06 14.60 -6.63
N VAL A 307 8.89 15.93 -6.67
CA VAL A 307 7.57 16.58 -6.70
C VAL A 307 6.81 16.23 -7.98
N THR A 308 7.47 16.20 -9.15
CA THR A 308 6.83 15.83 -10.41
C THR A 308 6.39 14.37 -10.41
N LEU A 309 7.22 13.43 -9.91
CA LEU A 309 6.85 12.03 -9.72
C LEU A 309 5.68 11.87 -8.76
N LEU A 310 5.66 12.62 -7.67
CA LEU A 310 4.56 12.60 -6.71
C LEU A 310 3.27 13.14 -7.34
N GLY A 311 3.34 14.27 -8.05
CA GLY A 311 2.21 14.82 -8.80
C GLY A 311 1.68 13.84 -9.85
N TRP A 312 2.58 13.10 -10.50
CA TRP A 312 2.23 12.05 -11.46
C TRP A 312 1.52 10.86 -10.80
N ALA A 313 1.97 10.42 -9.62
CA ALA A 313 1.32 9.39 -8.82
C ALA A 313 -0.10 9.82 -8.40
N VAL A 314 -0.26 11.07 -7.94
CA VAL A 314 -1.55 11.65 -7.58
C VAL A 314 -2.48 11.75 -8.79
N GLY A 315 -1.95 12.16 -9.94
CA GLY A 315 -2.70 12.22 -11.21
C GLY A 315 -3.22 10.84 -11.63
N ALA A 316 -2.39 9.81 -11.52
CA ALA A 316 -2.79 8.43 -11.81
C ALA A 316 -3.93 7.95 -10.89
N MET A 317 -3.89 8.29 -9.58
CA MET A 317 -4.98 7.97 -8.65
C MET A 317 -6.31 8.64 -9.02
N ARG A 318 -6.26 9.83 -9.64
CA ARG A 318 -7.48 10.53 -10.11
C ARG A 318 -8.06 9.88 -11.37
N SER A 319 -7.22 9.40 -12.30
CA SER A 319 -7.71 8.77 -13.54
C SER A 319 -8.52 7.50 -13.31
N PHE A 320 -8.26 6.75 -12.23
CA PHE A 320 -9.03 5.55 -11.91
C PHE A 320 -10.51 5.82 -11.62
N LEU A 321 -10.88 7.04 -11.24
CA LEU A 321 -12.28 7.42 -11.00
C LEU A 321 -13.04 7.74 -12.30
N GLY A 322 -12.34 8.27 -13.31
CA GLY A 322 -12.96 8.73 -14.56
C GLY A 322 -13.32 7.58 -15.51
N SER A 323 -12.70 6.41 -15.34
CA SER A 323 -12.90 5.26 -16.22
C SER A 323 -14.03 4.33 -15.78
N ALA A 324 -14.83 4.69 -14.76
CA ALA A 324 -16.00 3.92 -14.38
C ALA A 324 -17.03 3.98 -15.54
N PRO A 325 -17.32 2.86 -16.22
CA PRO A 325 -18.24 2.85 -17.34
C PRO A 325 -19.62 3.33 -16.86
N SER A 326 -20.17 4.35 -17.51
CA SER A 326 -21.55 4.75 -17.34
C SER A 326 -22.44 3.56 -17.73
N ARG A 327 -22.92 2.84 -16.72
CA ARG A 327 -23.95 1.80 -16.88
C ARG A 327 -25.32 2.44 -16.97
#